data_AF-A0A7X9CP23-F1
#
_entry.id   AF-A0A7X9CP23-F1
#
_cell.length_a   1.000
_cell.length_b   1.000
_cell.length_c   1.000
_cell.angle_alpha   90.00
_cell.angle_beta   90.00
_cell.angle_gamma   90.00
#
_symmetry.space_group_name_H-M   'P 1'
#
loop_
_entity.id
_entity.type
_entity.pdbx_description
1 polymer ?
#
loop_
_entity_poly.entity_id
_entity_poly.type
_entity_poly.pdbx_seq_one_letter_code
_entity_poly.pdbx_strand_id
1 'polypeptide(L)'
;IIQDDIFKEVKKTKTDVVFHNVHYPEYEISLLQNIIHIENEDAILAIMTDITAEEKSRKELIKIKENTLEAAQNVIDKQMRVAQEIAGLLGETTAETKVVLTKLKQLVLEDGDFQ
;
A
#
# COMPACT_ATOMS: atom_id res chain seq x y z
N ILE A 1 7.27 -34.46 3.46
CA ILE A 1 6.61 -35.43 2.55
C ILE A 1 5.71 -34.64 1.59
N ILE A 2 5.65 -34.99 0.30
CA ILE A 2 4.80 -34.28 -0.68
C ILE A 2 3.34 -34.72 -0.47
N GLN A 3 2.40 -33.76 -0.44
CA GLN A 3 0.98 -34.06 -0.41
C GLN A 3 0.54 -34.67 -1.75
N ASP A 4 -0.12 -35.83 -1.70
CA ASP A 4 -0.46 -36.61 -2.91
C ASP A 4 -1.92 -36.43 -3.35
N ASP A 5 -2.71 -35.64 -2.64
CA ASP A 5 -4.15 -35.46 -2.89
C ASP A 5 -4.45 -34.94 -4.31
N ILE A 6 -3.70 -33.93 -4.77
CA ILE A 6 -3.85 -33.38 -6.12
C ILE A 6 -3.48 -34.41 -7.20
N PHE A 7 -2.48 -35.26 -6.94
CA PHE A 7 -2.08 -36.30 -7.87
C PHE A 7 -3.17 -37.37 -8.00
N LYS A 8 -3.80 -37.75 -6.88
CA LYS A 8 -4.96 -38.65 -6.86
C LYS A 8 -6.14 -38.05 -7.61
N GLU A 9 -6.39 -36.75 -7.43
CA GLU A 9 -7.45 -36.04 -8.13
C GLU A 9 -7.23 -36.04 -9.64
N VAL A 10 -6.04 -35.65 -10.11
CA VAL A 10 -5.69 -35.68 -11.55
C VAL A 10 -5.81 -37.10 -12.11
N LYS A 11 -5.35 -38.12 -11.38
CA LYS A 11 -5.47 -39.53 -11.81
C LYS A 11 -6.92 -39.96 -12.01
N LYS A 12 -7.81 -39.55 -11.10
CA LYS A 12 -9.24 -39.92 -11.09
C LYS A 12 -10.05 -39.13 -12.12
N THR A 13 -9.82 -37.83 -12.20
CA THR A 13 -10.60 -36.89 -13.02
C THR A 13 -10.09 -36.80 -14.44
N LYS A 14 -8.84 -37.23 -14.70
CA LYS A 14 -8.15 -37.09 -15.99
C LYS A 14 -8.06 -35.63 -16.45
N THR A 15 -8.15 -34.70 -15.50
CA THR A 15 -8.11 -33.25 -15.74
C THR A 15 -6.78 -32.71 -15.22
N ASP A 16 -6.10 -31.94 -16.05
CA ASP A 16 -4.82 -31.33 -15.70
C ASP A 16 -4.99 -30.24 -14.64
N VAL A 17 -3.99 -30.12 -13.77
CA VAL A 17 -3.86 -29.01 -12.81
C VAL A 17 -2.68 -28.16 -13.24
N VAL A 18 -2.92 -26.88 -13.50
CA VAL A 18 -1.90 -25.94 -14.00
C VAL A 18 -1.85 -24.73 -13.09
N PHE A 19 -0.65 -24.17 -12.91
CA PHE A 19 -0.37 -23.00 -12.06
C PHE A 19 -0.79 -23.17 -10.59
N HIS A 20 -0.65 -24.37 -10.04
CA HIS A 20 -0.97 -24.60 -8.64
C HIS A 20 0.20 -24.18 -7.74
N ASN A 21 0.03 -23.11 -6.98
CA ASN A 21 1.00 -22.67 -5.98
C ASN A 21 0.84 -23.47 -4.69
N VAL A 22 1.92 -24.11 -4.24
CA VAL A 22 1.97 -24.80 -2.96
C VAL A 22 3.17 -24.31 -2.15
N HIS A 23 2.97 -24.17 -0.85
CA HIS A 23 4.04 -23.86 0.08
C HIS A 23 4.25 -25.04 1.00
N TYR A 24 5.50 -25.46 1.19
CA TYR A 24 5.87 -26.50 2.14
C TYR A 24 6.64 -25.85 3.31
N PRO A 25 5.96 -25.51 4.42
CA PRO A 25 6.58 -24.78 5.53
C PRO A 25 7.77 -25.52 6.15
N GLU A 26 7.69 -26.86 6.23
CA GLU A 26 8.75 -27.71 6.79
C GLU A 26 10.09 -27.60 6.05
N TYR A 27 10.05 -27.21 4.77
CA TYR A 27 11.23 -27.06 3.91
C TYR A 27 11.47 -25.62 3.48
N GLU A 28 10.66 -24.67 3.97
CA GLU A 28 10.67 -23.26 3.59
C GLU A 28 10.63 -22.99 2.08
N ILE A 29 10.07 -23.92 1.29
CA ILE A 29 10.06 -23.85 -0.17
C ILE A 29 8.64 -23.57 -0.70
N SER A 30 8.57 -22.77 -1.74
CA SER A 30 7.34 -22.48 -2.49
C SER A 30 7.50 -23.00 -3.91
N LEU A 31 6.56 -23.84 -4.35
CA LEU A 31 6.60 -24.47 -5.66
C LEU A 31 5.38 -24.06 -6.49
N LEU A 32 5.62 -23.81 -7.78
CA LEU A 32 4.58 -23.79 -8.81
C LEU A 32 4.49 -25.18 -9.42
N GLN A 33 3.34 -25.83 -9.27
CA GLN A 33 3.09 -27.17 -9.73
C GLN A 33 2.19 -27.17 -10.96
N ASN A 34 2.62 -27.89 -11.99
CA ASN A 34 1.78 -28.30 -13.12
C ASN A 34 1.75 -29.83 -13.14
N ILE A 35 0.57 -30.41 -13.04
CA ILE A 35 0.34 -31.84 -12.91
C ILE A 35 -0.59 -32.24 -14.06
N ILE A 36 -0.01 -32.94 -15.03
CA ILE A 36 -0.62 -33.24 -16.32
C ILE A 36 -0.85 -34.75 -16.41
N HIS A 37 -2.06 -35.15 -16.77
CA HIS A 37 -2.36 -36.55 -17.04
C HIS A 37 -1.91 -36.94 -18.46
N ILE A 38 -1.23 -38.07 -18.60
CA ILE A 38 -0.85 -38.61 -19.90
C ILE A 38 -1.94 -39.58 -20.35
N GLU A 39 -2.77 -39.21 -21.34
CA GLU A 39 -3.93 -40.01 -21.74
C GLU A 39 -3.58 -41.44 -22.22
N ASN A 40 -2.41 -41.61 -22.85
CA ASN A 40 -2.00 -42.87 -23.47
C ASN A 40 -1.24 -43.81 -22.52
N GLU A 41 -0.96 -43.40 -21.28
CA GLU A 41 -0.21 -44.16 -20.28
C GLU A 41 -0.89 -44.05 -18.90
N ASP A 42 -0.78 -45.03 -18.01
CA ASP A 42 -1.21 -44.84 -16.61
C ASP A 42 -0.18 -44.01 -15.81
N ALA A 43 0.17 -42.85 -16.35
CA ALA A 43 1.24 -41.98 -15.88
C ALA A 43 0.75 -40.52 -15.69
N ILE A 44 1.51 -39.79 -14.87
CA ILE A 44 1.30 -38.37 -14.59
C ILE A 44 2.65 -37.66 -14.75
N LEU A 45 2.66 -36.55 -15.49
CA LEU A 45 3.79 -35.65 -15.56
C LEU A 45 3.61 -34.54 -14.54
N ALA A 46 4.52 -34.43 -13.59
CA ALA A 46 4.54 -33.34 -12.62
C ALA A 46 5.76 -32.44 -12.86
N ILE A 47 5.50 -31.18 -13.16
CA ILE A 47 6.52 -30.13 -13.26
C ILE A 47 6.40 -29.29 -11.99
N MET A 48 7.47 -29.27 -11.20
CA MET A 48 7.55 -28.46 -9.98
C MET A 48 8.66 -27.43 -10.15
N THR A 49 8.29 -26.17 -10.22
CA THR A 49 9.24 -25.06 -10.33
C THR A 49 9.38 -24.41 -8.96
N ASP A 50 10.61 -24.32 -8.45
CA ASP A 50 10.91 -23.54 -7.26
C ASP A 50 10.70 -22.05 -7.57
N ILE A 51 9.80 -21.41 -6.83
CA ILE A 51 9.46 -19.99 -6.94
C ILE A 51 9.73 -19.25 -5.62
N THR A 52 10.50 -19.85 -4.72
CA THR A 52 10.73 -19.33 -3.37
C THR A 52 11.42 -17.97 -3.38
N ALA A 53 12.42 -17.81 -4.25
CA ALA A 53 13.17 -16.56 -4.37
C ALA A 53 12.26 -15.43 -4.89
N GLU A 54 11.45 -15.72 -5.91
CA GLU A 54 10.50 -14.81 -6.53
C GLU A 54 9.42 -14.39 -5.53
N GLU A 55 8.84 -15.34 -4.78
CA GLU A 55 7.87 -15.05 -3.73
C GLU A 55 8.45 -14.16 -2.63
N LYS A 56 9.69 -14.44 -2.21
CA LYS A 56 10.38 -13.64 -1.20
C LYS A 56 10.63 -12.22 -1.70
N SER A 57 11.20 -12.06 -2.90
CA SER A 57 11.43 -10.75 -3.51
C SER A 57 10.12 -9.98 -3.73
N ARG A 58 9.04 -10.67 -4.12
CA ARG A 58 7.72 -10.05 -4.25
C ARG A 58 7.21 -9.52 -2.90
N LYS A 59 7.31 -10.31 -1.83
CA LYS A 59 6.90 -9.90 -0.47
C LYS A 59 7.75 -8.74 0.05
N GLU A 60 9.06 -8.76 -0.15
CA GLU A 60 9.96 -7.65 0.22
C GLU A 60 9.59 -6.37 -0.53
N LEU A 61 9.32 -6.47 -1.83
CA LEU A 61 8.93 -5.31 -2.65
C LEU A 61 7.57 -4.74 -2.24
N ILE A 62 6.60 -5.58 -1.86
CA ILE A 62 5.31 -5.14 -1.29
C ILE A 62 5.57 -4.37 0.01
N LYS A 63 6.37 -4.93 0.92
CA LYS A 63 6.71 -4.28 2.19
C LYS A 63 7.39 -2.92 2.00
N ILE A 64 8.34 -2.84 1.06
CA ILE A 64 9.00 -1.56 0.72
C ILE A 64 7.98 -0.55 0.22
N LYS A 65 7.05 -0.96 -0.67
CA LYS A 65 5.99 -0.08 -1.17
C LYS A 65 5.08 0.43 -0.05
N GLU A 66 4.64 -0.45 0.84
CA GLU A 66 3.80 -0.09 2.00
C GLU A 66 4.51 0.93 2.91
N ASN A 67 5.75 0.63 3.31
CA ASN A 67 6.56 1.54 4.13
C ASN A 67 6.77 2.90 3.44
N THR A 68 6.95 2.90 2.11
CA THR A 68 7.13 4.14 1.35
C THR A 68 5.86 4.98 1.33
N LEU A 69 4.69 4.35 1.16
CA LEU A 69 3.40 5.03 1.22
C LEU A 69 3.14 5.62 2.61
N GLU A 70 3.41 4.86 3.66
CA GLU A 70 3.29 5.32 5.04
C GLU A 70 4.21 6.52 5.33
N ALA A 71 5.47 6.45 4.89
CA ALA A 71 6.41 7.55 5.04
C ALA A 71 5.93 8.82 4.32
N ALA A 72 5.40 8.69 3.10
CA ALA A 72 4.84 9.81 2.36
C ALA A 72 3.63 10.42 3.07
N GLN A 73 2.71 9.58 3.57
CA GLN A 73 1.54 10.05 4.32
C GLN A 73 1.94 10.80 5.59
N ASN A 74 2.94 10.29 6.33
CA ASN A 74 3.48 10.97 7.51
C ASN A 74 4.07 12.35 7.19
N VAL A 75 4.70 12.52 6.02
CA VAL A 75 5.18 13.83 5.57
C VAL A 75 4.01 14.75 5.25
N ILE A 76 2.98 14.27 4.53
CA ILE A 76 1.78 15.04 4.22
C ILE A 76 1.10 15.54 5.49
N ASP A 77 0.92 14.66 6.48
CA ASP A 77 0.25 15.00 7.74
C ASP A 77 1.03 16.08 8.52
N LYS A 78 2.37 15.98 8.53
CA LYS A 78 3.23 17.01 9.12
C LYS A 78 3.08 18.35 8.39
N GLN A 79 3.09 18.35 7.06
CA GLN A 79 2.93 19.58 6.28
C GLN A 79 1.53 20.20 6.46
N MET A 80 0.49 19.37 6.58
CA MET A 80 -0.88 19.83 6.83
C MET A 80 -0.99 20.53 8.20
N ARG A 81 -0.37 19.97 9.25
CA ARG A 81 -0.30 20.61 10.56
C ARG A 81 0.40 21.97 10.51
N VAL A 82 1.57 22.03 9.86
CA VAL A 82 2.30 23.28 9.67
C VAL A 82 1.44 24.32 8.92
N ALA A 83 0.73 23.90 7.87
CA ALA A 83 -0.17 24.79 7.13
C ALA A 83 -1.31 25.32 8.01
N GLN A 84 -1.89 24.49 8.88
CA GLN A 84 -2.91 24.91 9.84
C GLN A 84 -2.38 25.92 10.86
N GLU A 85 -1.16 25.70 11.38
CA GLU A 85 -0.51 26.65 12.29
C GLU A 85 -0.25 28.00 11.61
N ILE A 86 0.27 27.99 10.38
CA ILE A 86 0.46 29.20 9.58
C ILE A 86 -0.87 29.91 9.33
N ALA A 87 -1.92 29.17 8.96
CA ALA A 87 -3.24 29.74 8.74
C ALA A 87 -3.81 30.38 10.01
N GLY A 88 -3.60 29.76 11.18
CA GLY A 88 -3.96 30.32 12.48
C GLY A 88 -3.25 31.65 12.75
N LEU A 89 -1.92 31.67 12.62
CA LEU A 89 -1.10 32.88 12.81
C LEU A 89 -1.46 33.99 11.80
N LEU A 90 -1.72 33.63 10.54
CA LEU A 90 -2.16 34.57 9.53
C LEU A 90 -3.54 35.17 9.86
N GLY A 91 -4.45 34.35 10.40
CA GLY A 91 -5.75 34.79 10.88
C GLY A 91 -5.65 35.78 12.05
N GLU A 92 -4.80 35.47 13.03
CA GLU A 92 -4.52 36.33 14.19
C GLU A 92 -3.95 37.68 13.75
N THR A 93 -2.86 37.68 12.97
CA THR A 93 -2.23 38.90 12.47
C THR A 93 -3.17 39.73 11.57
N THR A 94 -4.03 39.08 10.79
CA THR A 94 -5.06 39.77 9.98
C THR A 94 -6.11 40.43 10.87
N ALA A 95 -6.54 39.75 11.94
CA ALA A 95 -7.50 40.32 12.90
C ALA A 95 -6.90 41.53 13.63
N GLU A 96 -5.64 41.43 14.10
CA GLU A 96 -4.92 42.55 14.70
C GLU A 96 -4.78 43.73 13.75
N THR A 97 -4.38 43.47 12.50
CA THR A 97 -4.26 44.48 11.44
C THR A 97 -5.59 45.18 11.20
N LYS A 98 -6.70 44.44 11.14
CA LYS A 98 -8.04 45.01 11.00
C LYS A 98 -8.38 45.95 12.16
N VAL A 99 -8.08 45.56 13.40
CA VAL A 99 -8.35 46.39 14.59
C VAL A 99 -7.57 47.70 14.50
N VAL A 100 -6.28 47.65 14.18
CA VAL A 100 -5.43 48.84 14.06
C VAL A 100 -5.92 49.75 12.94
N LEU A 101 -6.21 49.21 11.76
CA LEU A 101 -6.73 49.99 10.63
C LEU A 101 -8.11 50.60 10.92
N THR A 102 -8.96 49.88 11.66
CA THR A 102 -10.28 50.40 12.05
C THR A 102 -10.13 51.57 13.03
N LYS A 103 -9.22 51.47 14.01
CA LYS A 103 -8.91 52.59 14.92
C LYS A 103 -8.34 53.79 14.16
N LEU A 104 -7.40 53.56 13.25
CA LEU A 104 -6.84 54.62 12.40
C LEU A 104 -7.94 55.32 11.58
N LYS A 105 -8.83 54.54 10.96
CA LYS A 105 -9.98 55.07 10.21
C LYS A 105 -10.87 55.94 11.10
N GLN A 106 -11.15 55.51 12.34
CA GLN A 106 -11.98 56.25 13.27
C GLN A 106 -11.34 57.59 13.65
N LEU A 107 -10.04 57.61 13.98
CA LEU A 107 -9.30 58.84 14.29
C LEU A 107 -9.35 59.86 13.14
N VAL A 108 -9.12 59.41 11.89
CA VAL A 108 -9.18 60.28 10.71
C VAL A 108 -10.58 60.86 10.47
N LEU A 109 -11.64 60.10 10.80
CA LEU A 109 -13.02 60.57 10.66
C LEU A 109 -13.43 61.51 11.80
N GLU A 110 -12.98 61.25 13.04
CA GLU A 110 -13.25 62.10 14.22
C GLU A 110 -12.51 63.45 14.13
N ASP A 111 -11.30 63.49 13.60
CA ASP A 111 -10.55 64.75 13.37
C ASP A 111 -11.17 65.61 12.25
N GLY A 112 -12.04 65.04 11.40
CA GLY A 112 -12.73 65.74 10.32
C GLY A 112 -13.97 66.53 10.75
N ASP A 113 -14.43 66.38 11.99
CA ASP A 113 -15.65 67.00 12.54
C ASP A 113 -15.38 68.28 13.36
N PHE A 114 -14.13 68.75 13.45
CA PHE A 114 -13.80 70.08 13.96
C PHE A 114 -13.80 71.11 12.82
N GLN A 115 -15.00 71.48 12.35
CA GLN A 115 -15.23 72.73 11.62
C GLN A 115 -16.14 73.67 12.41
#